data_AF-A0A382BYH3-F1
#
_entry.id   AF-A0A382BYH3-F1
#
_cell.length_a   1.000
_cell.length_b   1.000
_cell.length_c   1.000
_cell.angle_alpha   90.00
_cell.angle_beta   90.00
_cell.angle_gamma   90.00
#
_symmetry.space_group_name_H-M   'P 1'
#
loop_
_entity.id
_entity.type
_entity.pdbx_description
1 polymer ?
#
loop_
_entity_poly.entity_id
_entity_poly.type
_entity_poly.pdbx_seq_one_letter_code
_entity_poly.pdbx_strand_id
1 'polypeptide(L)' 'MEVVITGASGLIGQALVAILEARGDRVRRMVRRPIADPSEIRWDPDRGHLNPAALVGVEAVIHLAGAG' A
#
# COMPACT_ATOMS: atom_id res chain seq x y z
N MET A 1 2.28 13.74 1.72
CA MET A 1 1.06 13.20 1.08
C MET A 1 0.70 11.86 1.69
N GLU A 2 -0.57 11.45 1.61
CA GLU A 2 -1.03 10.11 1.98
C GLU A 2 -1.03 9.19 0.73
N VAL A 3 -0.11 8.22 0.70
CA VAL A 3 0.12 7.36 -0.47
C VAL A 3 -0.08 5.89 -0.11
N VAL A 4 -0.85 5.17 -0.92
CA VAL A 4 -1.04 3.72 -0.80
C VAL A 4 -0.20 2.98 -1.82
N ILE A 5 0.50 1.92 -1.39
CA ILE A 5 1.37 1.13 -2.27
C ILE A 5 1.04 -0.36 -2.15
N THR A 6 0.69 -1.02 -3.26
CA THR A 6 0.69 -2.49 -3.33
C THR A 6 2.08 -3.01 -3.62
N GLY A 7 2.43 -4.22 -3.16
CA GLY A 7 3.75 -4.79 -3.47
C GLY A 7 4.89 -4.08 -2.75
N ALA A 8 4.58 -3.37 -1.66
CA ALA A 8 5.54 -2.59 -0.87
C ALA A 8 6.68 -3.43 -0.24
N SER A 9 6.51 -4.75 -0.14
CA SER A 9 7.54 -5.68 0.35
C SER A 9 8.52 -6.16 -0.72
N GLY A 10 8.27 -5.88 -2.01
CA GLY A 10 9.18 -6.25 -3.10
C GLY A 10 10.36 -5.30 -3.24
N LEU A 11 11.36 -5.67 -4.04
CA LEU A 11 12.60 -4.90 -4.25
C LEU A 11 12.33 -3.41 -4.57
N ILE A 12 11.46 -3.15 -5.55
CA ILE A 12 11.10 -1.78 -5.95
C ILE A 12 10.25 -1.11 -4.86
N GLY A 13 9.31 -1.85 -4.27
CA GLY A 13 8.41 -1.35 -3.25
C GLY A 13 9.15 -0.82 -2.02
N GLN A 14 10.14 -1.58 -1.51
CA GLN A 14 10.90 -1.17 -0.34
C GLN A 14 11.72 0.10 -0.60
N ALA A 15 12.40 0.19 -1.75
CA ALA A 15 13.15 1.38 -2.12
C ALA A 15 12.25 2.62 -2.26
N LEU A 16 11.08 2.46 -2.87
CA LEU A 16 10.11 3.55 -3.05
C LEU A 16 9.54 4.03 -1.71
N VAL A 17 9.18 3.10 -0.81
CA VAL A 17 8.69 3.42 0.54
C VAL A 17 9.70 4.29 1.27
N ALA A 18 10.98 3.88 1.28
CA ALA A 18 12.04 4.63 1.97
C ALA A 18 12.20 6.06 1.42
N ILE A 19 12.13 6.24 0.09
CA ILE A 19 12.23 7.56 -0.54
C ILE A 19 11.04 8.45 -0.18
N LEU A 20 9.82 7.92 -0.21
CA LEU A 20 8.60 8.68 0.10
C LEU A 20 8.55 9.06 1.58
N GLU A 21 8.88 8.15 2.48
CA GLU A 21 8.97 8.43 3.91
C GLU A 21 10.05 9.49 4.20
N ALA A 22 11.23 9.40 3.57
CA ALA A 22 12.28 10.41 3.70
C ALA A 22 11.88 11.79 3.16
N ARG A 23 10.98 11.84 2.17
CA ARG A 23 10.37 13.08 1.66
C ARG A 23 9.34 13.68 2.62
N GLY A 24 8.89 12.92 3.64
CA GLY A 24 7.86 13.31 4.59
C GLY A 24 6.44 12.87 4.21
N ASP A 25 6.31 11.94 3.26
CA ASP A 25 5.03 11.33 2.95
C ASP A 25 4.63 10.26 3.98
N ARG A 26 3.33 10.05 4.10
CA ARG A 26 2.73 8.97 4.87
C ARG A 26 2.42 7.84 3.90
N VAL A 27 3.10 6.72 4.09
CA VAL A 27 2.94 5.55 3.23
C VAL A 27 2.11 4.49 3.96
N ARG A 28 1.03 4.04 3.31
CA ARG A 28 0.24 2.89 3.74
C ARG A 28 0.43 1.72 2.79
N ARG A 29 0.66 0.53 3.36
CA ARG A 29 1.03 -0.65 2.57
C ARG A 29 -0.21 -1.49 2.31
N MET A 30 -0.57 -1.69 1.04
CA MET A 30 -1.69 -2.55 0.66
C MET A 30 -1.21 -4.00 0.48
N VAL A 31 -1.73 -4.89 1.33
CA VAL A 31 -1.26 -6.27 1.52
C VAL A 31 -2.40 -7.28 1.37
N ARG A 32 -2.09 -8.48 0.86
CA ARG A 32 -3.07 -9.58 0.69
C ARG A 32 -3.28 -10.41 1.96
N ARG A 33 -2.23 -10.53 2.77
CA ARG A 33 -2.25 -11.24 4.06
C ARG A 33 -3.04 -10.45 5.12
N PRO A 34 -3.38 -11.06 6.27
CA PRO A 34 -3.79 -10.31 7.45
C PRO A 34 -2.81 -9.18 7.75
N ILE A 35 -3.35 -8.02 8.18
CA ILE A 35 -2.54 -6.87 8.55
C ILE A 35 -1.71 -7.19 9.79
N ALA A 36 -0.47 -6.73 9.81
CA ALA A 36 0.46 -6.86 10.92
C ALA A 36 0.52 -5.59 11.76
N ASP A 37 0.19 -4.44 11.18
CA ASP A 37 0.19 -3.15 11.86
C ASP A 37 -0.87 -2.18 11.27
N PRO A 38 -1.21 -1.07 11.98
CA PRO A 38 -2.26 -0.13 11.56
C PRO A 38 -1.96 0.65 10.27
N SER A 39 -0.72 0.70 9.79
CA SER A 39 -0.36 1.36 8.53
C SER A 39 -0.66 0.48 7.30
N GLU A 40 -1.11 -0.76 7.51
CA GLU A 40 -1.44 -1.68 6.44
C GLU A 40 -2.92 -1.64 6.06
N ILE A 41 -3.17 -1.83 4.76
CA ILE A 41 -4.50 -1.97 4.17
C ILE A 41 -4.63 -3.39 3.67
N ARG A 42 -5.58 -4.15 4.18
CA ARG A 42 -5.89 -5.44 3.58
C ARG A 42 -6.71 -5.25 2.30
N TRP A 43 -6.35 -5.99 1.26
CA TRP A 43 -7.16 -6.15 0.06
C TRP A 43 -7.12 -7.60 -0.43
N ASP A 44 -8.10 -7.98 -1.23
CA ASP A 44 -8.20 -9.30 -1.87
C ASP A 44 -8.48 -9.07 -3.37
N PRO A 45 -7.44 -9.10 -4.23
CA PRO A 45 -7.61 -8.84 -5.65
C PRO A 45 -8.37 -9.96 -6.36
N ASP A 46 -8.27 -11.21 -5.92
CA ASP A 46 -8.94 -12.36 -6.54
C ASP A 46 -10.46 -12.27 -6.39
N ARG A 47 -10.91 -11.68 -5.28
CA ARG A 47 -12.33 -11.39 -5.02
C ARG A 47 -12.75 -9.96 -5.36
N GLY A 48 -11.82 -9.13 -5.84
CA GLY A 48 -12.07 -7.70 -6.09
C GLY A 48 -12.51 -6.93 -4.84
N HIS A 49 -12.06 -7.36 -3.65
CA HIS A 49 -12.52 -6.81 -2.38
C HIS A 49 -11.46 -5.89 -1.76
N LEU A 50 -11.83 -4.63 -1.59
CA LEU A 50 -11.13 -3.62 -0.81
C LEU A 50 -12.18 -2.82 -0.03
N ASN A 51 -11.95 -2.57 1.26
CA ASN A 51 -12.82 -1.67 2.02
C ASN A 51 -12.59 -0.22 1.54
N PRO A 52 -13.56 0.46 0.91
CA PRO A 52 -13.37 1.81 0.40
C PRO A 52 -13.05 2.83 1.50
N ALA A 53 -13.56 2.61 2.72
CA ALA A 53 -13.25 3.47 3.86
C ALA A 53 -11.75 3.49 4.19
N ALA A 54 -11.02 2.44 3.83
CA ALA A 54 -9.58 2.39 4.02
C ALA A 54 -8.83 3.34 3.08
N LEU A 55 -9.44 3.85 2.01
CA LEU A 55 -8.82 4.79 1.08
C LEU A 55 -9.22 6.26 1.33
N VAL A 56 -10.04 6.55 2.32
CA VAL A 56 -10.43 7.93 2.64
C VAL A 56 -9.18 8.75 2.98
N GLY A 57 -9.04 9.91 2.32
CA GLY A 57 -7.91 10.82 2.51
C GLY A 57 -6.63 10.41 1.75
N VAL A 58 -6.64 9.28 1.03
CA VAL A 58 -5.51 8.88 0.17
C VAL A 58 -5.47 9.78 -1.06
N GLU A 59 -4.31 10.36 -1.32
CA GLU A 59 -4.07 11.28 -2.44
C GLU A 59 -3.55 10.54 -3.67
N ALA A 60 -2.87 9.42 -3.48
CA ALA A 60 -2.31 8.61 -4.58
C ALA A 60 -2.27 7.11 -4.25
N VAL A 61 -2.42 6.29 -5.29
CA VAL A 61 -2.22 4.83 -5.24
C VAL A 61 -1.15 4.44 -6.25
N ILE A 62 -0.16 3.67 -5.78
CA ILE A 62 0.92 3.12 -6.62
C ILE A 62 0.79 1.60 -6.63
N HIS A 63 0.53 1.04 -7.81
CA HIS A 63 0.33 -0.39 -8.00
C HIS A 63 1.61 -1.08 -8.48
N LEU A 64 2.38 -1.68 -7.57
CA LEU A 64 3.59 -2.47 -7.87
C LEU A 64 3.40 -3.98 -7.66
N ALA A 65 2.20 -4.45 -7.33
CA ALA A 65 1.99 -5.89 -7.17
C ALA A 65 2.09 -6.59 -8.53
N GLY A 66 2.96 -7.58 -8.62
CA GLY A 66 3.08 -8.43 -9.80
C GLY A 66 1.98 -9.48 -9.87
N ALA A 67 1.75 -10.02 -11.07
CA ALA A 67 0.87 -11.17 -11.28
C ALA A 67 1.53 -12.42 -10.65
N GLY A 68 0.95 -12.91 -9.55
CA GLY A 68 1.41 -14.10 -8.83
C GLY A 68 0.42 -14.53 -7.77
#